data_AF-A0A8J7UWV3-F1
#
_entry.id   AF-A0A8J7UWV3-F1
#
_cell.length_a   1.000
_cell.length_b   1.000
_cell.length_c   1.000
_cell.angle_alpha   90.00
_cell.angle_beta   90.00
_cell.angle_gamma   90.00
#
_symmetry.space_group_name_H-M   'P 1'
#
loop_
_entity.id
_entity.type
_entity.pdbx_description
1 polymer ?
#
loop_
_entity_poly.entity_id
_entity_poly.type
_entity_poly.pdbx_seq_one_letter_code
_entity_poly.pdbx_strand_id
1 'polypeptide(L)'
;MTKKWDMVLILGLLLAVVVSVAAGFDGECDPVRQNVLRLHILANSDSEQDQALKLQVRDAVLRETAGSFEAAESLDTAEQTAAALLPRIEETARQTLAAQGCDDAVRVSLVNMYFETREYDGHTLPAGYYDAVRIELGAAAGHNWWCVLFPQLCIGTAADSEELEAIDGLARQPEYRLSFALVEWLERLLAAAKQQ
;
A
#
# COMPACT_ATOMS: atom_id res chain seq x y z
N MET A 1 13.96 -11.60 -49.57
CA MET A 1 12.64 -11.86 -48.95
C MET A 1 12.72 -12.28 -47.49
N THR A 2 13.85 -12.78 -46.98
CA THR A 2 14.02 -13.33 -45.62
C THR A 2 13.99 -12.29 -44.48
N LYS A 3 14.59 -11.10 -44.67
CA LYS A 3 14.67 -10.06 -43.61
C LYS A 3 13.34 -9.60 -42.99
N LYS A 4 12.23 -9.62 -43.76
CA LYS A 4 10.91 -9.22 -43.23
C LYS A 4 10.32 -10.29 -42.32
N TRP A 5 10.57 -11.56 -42.64
CA TRP A 5 10.12 -12.69 -41.82
C TRP A 5 10.98 -12.83 -40.57
N ASP A 6 12.28 -12.58 -40.68
CA ASP A 6 13.19 -12.54 -39.53
C ASP A 6 12.77 -11.46 -38.53
N MET A 7 12.36 -10.27 -39.01
CA MET A 7 11.90 -9.18 -38.16
C MET A 7 10.56 -9.48 -37.47
N VAL A 8 9.63 -10.16 -38.15
CA VAL A 8 8.35 -10.60 -37.55
C VAL A 8 8.58 -11.67 -36.50
N LEU A 9 9.51 -12.60 -36.73
CA LEU A 9 9.87 -13.63 -35.75
C LEU A 9 10.56 -13.04 -34.52
N ILE A 10 11.48 -12.09 -34.70
CA ILE A 10 12.15 -11.40 -33.59
C ILE A 10 11.14 -10.57 -32.78
N LEU A 11 10.23 -9.85 -33.45
CA LEU A 11 9.20 -9.05 -32.77
C LEU A 11 8.20 -9.94 -32.02
N GLY A 12 7.80 -11.07 -32.61
CA GLY A 12 6.94 -12.06 -31.95
C GLY A 12 7.62 -12.71 -30.74
N LEU A 13 8.92 -13.01 -30.84
CA LEU A 13 9.70 -13.54 -29.72
C LEU A 13 9.87 -12.49 -28.60
N LEU A 14 10.18 -11.24 -28.94
CA LEU A 14 10.25 -10.14 -27.97
C LEU A 14 8.90 -9.92 -27.28
N LEU A 15 7.81 -9.93 -28.04
CA LEU A 15 6.46 -9.81 -27.48
C LEU A 15 6.14 -10.99 -26.56
N ALA A 16 6.48 -12.23 -26.96
CA ALA A 16 6.28 -13.41 -26.12
C ALA A 16 7.10 -13.34 -24.83
N VAL A 17 8.36 -12.89 -24.88
CA VAL A 17 9.18 -12.68 -23.68
C VAL A 17 8.57 -11.61 -22.77
N VAL A 18 8.13 -10.47 -23.33
CA VAL A 18 7.47 -9.41 -22.55
C VAL A 18 6.17 -9.90 -21.91
N VAL A 19 5.35 -10.66 -22.64
CA VAL A 19 4.10 -11.24 -22.13
C VAL A 19 4.38 -12.29 -21.06
N SER A 20 5.41 -13.13 -21.22
CA SER A 20 5.80 -14.12 -20.21
C SER A 20 6.35 -13.46 -18.94
N VAL A 21 7.13 -12.39 -19.06
CA VAL A 21 7.60 -11.61 -17.90
C VAL A 21 6.43 -10.91 -17.20
N ALA A 22 5.51 -10.30 -17.95
CA ALA A 22 4.32 -9.66 -17.37
C ALA A 22 3.38 -10.68 -16.70
N ALA A 23 3.18 -11.85 -17.30
CA ALA A 23 2.32 -12.90 -16.74
C ALA A 23 2.96 -13.62 -15.54
N GLY A 24 4.29 -13.73 -15.50
CA GLY A 24 5.02 -14.32 -14.37
C GLY A 24 5.13 -13.41 -13.15
N PHE A 25 5.01 -12.09 -13.33
CA PHE A 25 5.15 -11.13 -12.23
C PHE A 25 3.88 -10.97 -11.38
N ASP A 26 2.70 -11.17 -11.98
CA ASP A 26 1.42 -10.97 -11.28
C ASP A 26 1.12 -12.11 -10.27
N GLY A 27 1.59 -13.33 -10.55
CA GLY A 27 1.29 -14.52 -9.73
C GLY A 27 2.15 -14.70 -8.47
N GLU A 28 3.33 -14.05 -8.40
CA GLU A 28 4.30 -14.30 -7.31
C GLU A 28 4.34 -13.21 -6.23
N CYS A 29 3.77 -12.02 -6.49
CA CYS A 29 3.58 -10.97 -5.48
C CYS A 29 2.20 -10.99 -4.81
N ASP A 30 1.27 -11.80 -5.33
CA ASP A 30 -0.07 -11.99 -4.80
C ASP A 30 -0.12 -12.39 -3.31
N PRO A 31 0.74 -13.31 -2.79
CA PRO A 31 0.70 -13.68 -1.38
C PRO A 31 1.20 -12.57 -0.44
N VAL A 32 2.03 -11.63 -0.90
CA VAL A 32 2.40 -10.43 -0.12
C VAL A 32 1.24 -9.44 -0.09
N ARG A 33 0.57 -9.24 -1.24
CA ARG A 33 -0.60 -8.36 -1.35
C ARG A 33 -1.77 -8.83 -0.48
N GLN A 34 -2.00 -10.13 -0.46
CA GLN A 34 -3.09 -10.79 0.27
C GLN A 34 -2.82 -11.02 1.76
N ASN A 35 -1.69 -10.52 2.30
CA ASN A 35 -1.37 -10.64 3.73
C ASN A 35 -1.06 -9.29 4.40
N VAL A 36 -1.33 -8.17 3.71
CA VAL A 36 -0.94 -6.84 4.18
C VAL A 36 -2.11 -5.87 4.14
N LEU A 37 -2.49 -5.32 5.30
CA LEU A 37 -3.44 -4.22 5.41
C LEU A 37 -2.67 -2.90 5.48
N ARG A 38 -2.89 -2.01 4.51
CA ARG A 38 -2.19 -0.72 4.46
C ARG A 38 -2.95 0.38 5.22
N LEU A 39 -2.23 1.43 5.62
CA LEU A 39 -2.77 2.66 6.17
C LEU A 39 -2.42 3.82 5.24
N HIS A 40 -3.45 4.51 4.78
CA HIS A 40 -3.32 5.66 3.88
C HIS A 40 -3.95 6.89 4.51
N ILE A 41 -3.15 7.94 4.74
CA ILE A 41 -3.63 9.19 5.33
C ILE A 41 -3.37 10.34 4.36
N LEU A 42 -4.43 11.05 3.99
CA LEU A 42 -4.37 12.27 3.19
C LEU A 42 -4.56 13.48 4.09
N ALA A 43 -3.60 14.40 4.03
CA ALA A 43 -3.69 15.68 4.72
C ALA A 43 -4.66 16.63 4.01
N ASN A 44 -5.13 17.66 4.72
CA ASN A 44 -5.97 18.70 4.15
C ASN A 44 -5.27 19.42 2.98
N SER A 45 -3.99 19.76 3.13
CA SER A 45 -3.14 20.32 2.08
C SER A 45 -1.65 19.93 2.23
N ASP A 46 -0.80 20.52 1.41
CA ASP A 46 0.67 20.36 1.44
C ASP A 46 1.40 21.36 2.33
N SER A 47 0.66 22.17 3.09
CA SER A 47 1.26 23.04 4.09
C SER A 47 2.04 22.23 5.13
N GLU A 48 3.15 22.78 5.64
CA GLU A 48 3.94 22.12 6.69
C GLU A 48 3.08 21.78 7.92
N GLN A 49 2.12 22.64 8.23
CA GLN A 49 1.17 22.44 9.33
C GLN A 49 0.28 21.21 9.09
N ASP A 50 -0.33 21.08 7.92
CA ASP A 50 -1.21 19.94 7.60
C ASP A 50 -0.43 18.63 7.51
N GLN A 51 0.80 18.70 7.00
CA GLN A 51 1.70 17.55 6.97
C GLN A 51 2.11 17.13 8.39
N ALA A 52 2.36 18.07 9.30
CA ALA A 52 2.64 17.78 10.71
C ALA A 52 1.41 17.19 11.43
N LEU A 53 0.22 17.74 11.20
CA LEU A 53 -1.04 17.21 11.73
C LEU A 53 -1.28 15.77 11.26
N LYS A 54 -1.04 15.48 9.97
CA LYS A 54 -1.11 14.12 9.43
C LYS A 54 -0.20 13.15 10.18
N LEU A 55 1.04 13.54 10.49
CA LEU A 55 1.98 12.69 11.23
C LEU A 55 1.50 12.44 12.66
N GLN A 56 0.93 13.45 13.34
CA GLN A 56 0.38 13.28 14.68
C GLN A 56 -0.84 12.35 14.68
N VAL A 57 -1.75 12.52 13.70
CA VAL A 57 -2.91 11.63 13.52
C VAL A 57 -2.45 10.20 13.28
N ARG A 58 -1.45 10.00 12.41
CA ARG A 58 -0.84 8.67 12.16
C ARG A 58 -0.38 8.03 13.47
N ASP A 59 0.42 8.75 14.24
CA ASP A 59 1.03 8.21 15.47
C ASP A 59 -0.03 7.93 16.54
N ALA A 60 -1.08 8.74 16.61
CA ALA A 60 -2.21 8.53 17.51
C ALA A 60 -3.04 7.28 17.12
N VAL A 61 -3.39 7.15 15.84
CA VAL A 61 -4.14 6.01 15.31
C VAL A 61 -3.36 4.71 15.49
N LEU A 62 -2.07 4.68 15.11
CA LEU A 62 -1.24 3.49 15.26
C LEU A 62 -1.17 3.03 16.72
N ARG A 63 -1.00 3.96 17.66
CA ARG A 63 -0.96 3.65 19.10
C ARG A 63 -2.30 3.13 19.61
N GLU A 64 -3.41 3.71 19.18
CA GLU A 64 -4.75 3.30 19.60
C GLU A 64 -5.10 1.89 19.10
N THR A 65 -4.66 1.56 17.89
CA THR A 65 -5.01 0.29 17.24
C THR A 65 -3.98 -0.82 17.49
N ALA A 66 -2.81 -0.50 18.03
CA ALA A 66 -1.67 -1.42 18.18
C ALA A 66 -2.08 -2.77 18.78
N GLY A 67 -2.65 -2.77 19.98
CA GLY A 67 -3.01 -4.01 20.67
C GLY A 67 -4.18 -4.80 20.03
N SER A 68 -4.98 -4.17 19.16
CA SER A 68 -6.03 -4.88 18.42
C SER A 68 -5.49 -5.61 17.20
N PHE A 69 -4.50 -5.02 16.51
CA PHE A 69 -3.85 -5.65 15.37
C PHE A 69 -2.74 -6.64 15.76
N GLU A 70 -2.12 -6.49 16.93
CA GLU A 70 -1.23 -7.52 17.50
C GLU A 70 -1.97 -8.84 17.78
N ALA A 71 -3.27 -8.78 18.05
CA ALA A 71 -4.10 -9.96 18.29
C ALA A 71 -4.65 -10.59 17.00
N ALA A 72 -4.40 -9.99 15.83
CA ALA A 72 -4.88 -10.51 14.55
C ALA A 72 -3.88 -11.55 14.02
N GLU A 73 -4.34 -12.79 13.83
CA GLU A 73 -3.50 -13.90 13.34
C GLU A 73 -3.47 -14.02 11.81
N SER A 74 -4.30 -13.24 11.10
CA SER A 74 -4.45 -13.28 9.64
C SER A 74 -4.98 -11.96 9.06
N LEU A 75 -4.83 -11.75 7.74
CA LEU A 75 -5.38 -10.57 7.07
C LEU A 75 -6.90 -10.48 7.22
N ASP A 76 -7.64 -11.57 7.06
CA ASP A 76 -9.11 -11.58 7.20
C ASP A 76 -9.54 -11.11 8.61
N THR A 77 -8.86 -11.59 9.64
CA THR A 77 -9.09 -11.10 11.01
C THR A 77 -8.67 -9.64 11.19
N ALA A 78 -7.62 -9.18 10.52
CA ALA A 78 -7.17 -7.80 10.56
C ALA A 78 -8.16 -6.86 9.86
N GLU A 79 -8.74 -7.24 8.73
CA GLU A 79 -9.76 -6.47 8.02
C GLU A 79 -11.06 -6.35 8.83
N GLN A 80 -11.52 -7.45 9.44
CA GLN A 80 -12.69 -7.43 10.32
C GLN A 80 -12.44 -6.53 11.53
N THR A 81 -11.25 -6.61 12.12
CA THR A 81 -10.82 -5.74 13.22
C THR A 81 -10.78 -4.29 12.77
N ALA A 82 -10.19 -4.00 11.60
CA ALA A 82 -10.12 -2.66 11.04
C ALA A 82 -11.53 -2.08 10.80
N ALA A 83 -12.43 -2.86 10.22
CA ALA A 83 -13.83 -2.48 9.98
C ALA A 83 -14.56 -2.16 11.28
N ALA A 84 -14.35 -2.94 12.34
CA ALA A 84 -14.92 -2.68 13.67
C ALA A 84 -14.31 -1.45 14.35
N LEU A 85 -13.04 -1.14 14.05
CA LEU A 85 -12.32 -0.01 14.63
C LEU A 85 -12.49 1.30 13.86
N LEU A 86 -13.07 1.32 12.65
CA LEU A 86 -13.24 2.56 11.87
C LEU A 86 -13.82 3.72 12.69
N PRO A 87 -14.89 3.55 13.49
CA PRO A 87 -15.43 4.64 14.29
C PRO A 87 -14.47 5.13 15.38
N ARG A 88 -13.68 4.22 15.97
CA ARG A 88 -12.64 4.58 16.95
C ARG A 88 -11.50 5.33 16.27
N ILE A 89 -11.05 4.87 15.11
CA ILE A 89 -9.99 5.51 14.33
C ILE A 89 -10.40 6.93 13.93
N GLU A 90 -11.64 7.11 13.47
CA GLU A 90 -12.19 8.43 13.14
C GLU A 90 -12.21 9.36 14.36
N GLU A 91 -12.69 8.85 15.49
CA GLU A 91 -12.73 9.61 16.73
C GLU A 91 -11.33 9.99 17.23
N THR A 92 -10.36 9.08 17.21
CA THR A 92 -8.97 9.34 17.57
C THR A 92 -8.33 10.41 16.68
N ALA A 93 -8.54 10.32 15.37
CA ALA A 93 -8.06 11.32 14.42
C ALA A 93 -8.69 12.70 14.70
N ARG A 94 -10.01 12.74 14.91
CA ARG A 94 -10.75 13.97 15.23
C ARG A 94 -10.28 14.60 16.54
N GLN A 95 -10.08 13.81 17.59
CA GLN A 95 -9.55 14.28 18.87
C GLN A 95 -8.12 14.83 18.73
N THR A 96 -7.30 14.19 17.91
CA THR A 96 -5.91 14.62 17.65
C THR A 96 -5.88 15.97 16.95
N LEU A 97 -6.74 16.19 15.95
CA LEU A 97 -6.87 17.48 15.28
C LEU A 97 -7.39 18.57 16.25
N ALA A 98 -8.43 18.26 17.02
CA ALA A 98 -9.02 19.21 17.97
C ALA A 98 -8.01 19.64 19.05
N ALA A 99 -7.13 18.73 19.51
CA ALA A 99 -6.07 19.04 20.47
C ALA A 99 -5.04 20.05 19.92
N GLN A 100 -4.92 20.16 18.60
CA GLN A 100 -4.07 21.14 17.92
C GLN A 100 -4.84 22.39 17.47
N GLY A 101 -6.12 22.52 17.87
CA GLY A 101 -6.98 23.63 17.46
C GLY A 101 -7.43 23.56 16.00
N CYS A 102 -7.43 22.37 15.40
CA CYS A 102 -7.91 22.12 14.05
C CYS A 102 -9.27 21.40 14.08
N ASP A 103 -10.26 21.96 13.38
CA ASP A 103 -11.63 21.43 13.28
C ASP A 103 -11.93 20.83 11.90
N ASP A 104 -10.88 20.41 11.16
CA ASP A 104 -11.04 19.77 9.86
C ASP A 104 -11.90 18.50 9.97
N ALA A 105 -12.74 18.28 8.95
CA ALA A 105 -13.52 17.07 8.86
C ALA A 105 -12.60 15.84 8.71
N VAL A 106 -12.96 14.74 9.36
CA VAL A 106 -12.26 13.46 9.23
C VAL A 106 -13.22 12.48 8.58
N ARG A 107 -12.73 11.73 7.58
CA ARG A 107 -13.44 10.58 7.04
C ARG A 107 -12.54 9.36 7.06
N VAL A 108 -13.05 8.26 7.58
CA VAL A 108 -12.31 6.98 7.62
C VAL A 108 -13.10 5.92 6.87
N SER A 109 -12.41 5.13 6.06
CA SER A 109 -13.03 4.07 5.27
C SER A 109 -12.06 2.92 5.04
N LEU A 110 -12.59 1.71 4.87
CA LEU A 110 -11.84 0.58 4.35
C LEU A 110 -12.03 0.55 2.83
N VAL A 111 -10.94 0.56 2.08
CA VAL A 111 -10.95 0.63 0.62
C VAL A 111 -9.93 -0.31 0.02
N ASN A 112 -10.23 -0.84 -1.16
CA ASN A 112 -9.24 -1.49 -2.01
C ASN A 112 -8.72 -0.45 -3.01
N MET A 113 -7.41 -0.15 -2.96
CA MET A 113 -6.83 0.88 -3.82
C MET A 113 -5.42 0.55 -4.28
N TYR A 114 -4.97 1.21 -5.34
CA TYR A 114 -3.64 1.00 -5.90
C TYR A 114 -2.57 1.71 -5.09
N PHE A 115 -1.51 0.97 -4.80
CA PHE A 115 -0.30 1.42 -4.15
C PHE A 115 0.89 1.28 -5.13
N GLU A 116 1.75 2.30 -5.23
CA GLU A 116 3.06 2.21 -5.88
C GLU A 116 4.04 1.39 -5.02
N THR A 117 5.13 0.92 -5.65
CA THR A 117 6.23 0.20 -4.99
C THR A 117 6.86 1.05 -3.89
N ARG A 118 7.08 0.49 -2.70
CA ARG A 118 7.65 1.21 -1.54
C ARG A 118 8.66 0.36 -0.80
N GLU A 119 9.75 0.99 -0.38
CA GLU A 119 10.77 0.39 0.48
C GLU A 119 10.56 0.81 1.94
N TYR A 120 10.62 -0.15 2.86
CA TYR A 120 10.48 -0.01 4.30
C TYR A 120 11.62 -0.78 4.98
N ASP A 121 12.55 -0.11 5.68
CA ASP A 121 13.61 -0.71 6.51
C ASP A 121 14.23 -2.03 5.99
N GLY A 122 14.61 -2.07 4.71
CA GLY A 122 15.24 -3.23 4.06
C GLY A 122 14.30 -4.17 3.32
N HIS A 123 12.99 -3.92 3.37
CA HIS A 123 11.94 -4.68 2.70
C HIS A 123 11.28 -3.87 1.60
N THR A 124 10.90 -4.52 0.49
CA THR A 124 10.19 -3.87 -0.62
C THR A 124 8.79 -4.42 -0.73
N LEU A 125 7.79 -3.53 -0.62
CA LEU A 125 6.41 -3.85 -0.96
C LEU A 125 6.15 -3.49 -2.42
N PRO A 126 5.77 -4.46 -3.27
CA PRO A 126 5.54 -4.21 -4.68
C PRO A 126 4.35 -3.27 -4.90
N ALA A 127 4.30 -2.64 -6.08
CA ALA A 127 3.11 -1.96 -6.53
C ALA A 127 1.95 -2.95 -6.70
N GLY A 128 0.70 -2.48 -6.55
CA GLY A 128 -0.49 -3.31 -6.72
C GLY A 128 -1.71 -2.79 -5.96
N TYR A 129 -2.82 -3.52 -6.03
CA TYR A 129 -4.01 -3.23 -5.23
C TYR A 129 -3.89 -3.86 -3.84
N TYR A 130 -4.21 -3.07 -2.82
CA TYR A 130 -4.21 -3.49 -1.41
C TYR A 130 -5.47 -3.00 -0.74
N ASP A 131 -5.94 -3.79 0.21
CA ASP A 131 -6.90 -3.32 1.20
C ASP A 131 -6.21 -2.35 2.16
N ALA A 132 -6.88 -1.25 2.43
CA ALA A 132 -6.32 -0.16 3.19
C ALA A 132 -7.36 0.56 4.03
N VAL A 133 -6.95 0.93 5.25
CA VAL A 133 -7.65 1.94 6.03
C VAL A 133 -7.24 3.31 5.48
N ARG A 134 -8.19 4.01 4.87
CA ARG A 134 -8.01 5.35 4.31
C ARG A 134 -8.61 6.40 5.25
N ILE A 135 -7.77 7.35 5.67
CA ILE A 135 -8.13 8.50 6.50
C ILE A 135 -7.95 9.77 5.67
N GLU A 136 -9.03 10.51 5.49
CA GLU A 136 -9.08 11.78 4.77
C GLU A 136 -9.28 12.91 5.78
N LEU A 137 -8.33 13.84 5.82
CA LEU A 137 -8.40 15.05 6.65
C LEU A 137 -8.79 16.24 5.77
N GLY A 138 -9.82 16.98 6.16
CA GLY A 138 -10.31 18.17 5.45
C GLY A 138 -10.63 17.89 3.98
N ALA A 139 -9.98 18.63 3.08
CA ALA A 139 -10.12 18.49 1.63
C ALA A 139 -9.37 17.29 1.03
N ALA A 140 -8.52 16.60 1.81
CA ALA A 140 -7.70 15.48 1.36
C ALA A 140 -6.84 15.79 0.12
N ALA A 141 -6.38 17.04 -0.01
CA ALA A 141 -5.62 17.52 -1.18
C ALA A 141 -4.10 17.41 -1.00
N GLY A 142 -3.63 16.99 0.18
CA GLY A 142 -2.20 16.88 0.48
C GLY A 142 -1.57 15.58 -0.03
N HIS A 143 -0.23 15.55 -0.02
CA HIS A 143 0.56 14.39 -0.42
C HIS A 143 0.22 13.14 0.40
N ASN A 144 0.27 12.01 -0.29
CA ASN A 144 -0.01 10.70 0.27
C ASN A 144 1.09 10.27 1.26
N TRP A 145 0.70 9.86 2.46
CA TRP A 145 1.57 9.09 3.37
C TRP A 145 1.10 7.64 3.45
N TRP A 146 2.07 6.73 3.45
CA TRP A 146 1.89 5.31 3.24
C TRP A 146 2.47 4.57 4.42
N CYS A 147 1.66 3.77 5.08
CA CYS A 147 2.07 2.93 6.20
C CYS A 147 1.47 1.53 6.04
N VAL A 148 2.01 0.55 6.77
CA VAL A 148 1.43 -0.78 6.90
C VAL A 148 0.84 -0.92 8.30
N LEU A 149 -0.47 -1.20 8.33
CA LEU A 149 -1.25 -1.37 9.57
C LEU A 149 -1.19 -2.82 10.06
N PHE A 150 -1.16 -3.79 9.15
CA PHE A 150 -0.95 -5.19 9.47
C PHE A 150 -0.03 -5.87 8.44
N PRO A 151 1.01 -6.59 8.90
CA PRO A 151 1.60 -6.49 10.24
C PRO A 151 2.22 -5.09 10.44
N GLN A 152 2.34 -4.62 11.69
CA GLN A 152 2.67 -3.23 11.97
C GLN A 152 4.14 -2.90 11.64
N LEU A 153 4.39 -2.27 10.49
CA LEU A 153 5.74 -1.89 10.06
C LEU A 153 6.14 -0.45 10.45
N CYS A 154 5.22 0.35 10.99
CA CYS A 154 5.42 1.81 11.13
C CYS A 154 5.68 2.31 12.55
N ILE A 155 5.62 1.43 13.55
CA ILE A 155 6.03 1.80 14.90
C ILE A 155 7.53 1.49 14.96
N GLY A 156 8.36 2.44 15.41
CA GLY A 156 9.81 2.26 15.59
C GLY A 156 10.21 1.16 16.60
N THR A 157 9.24 0.37 17.05
CA THR A 157 9.40 -0.98 17.56
C THR A 157 8.85 -1.90 16.50
N ALA A 158 9.71 -2.35 15.59
CA ALA A 158 9.38 -3.45 14.70
C ALA A 158 8.71 -4.54 15.54
N ALA A 159 7.47 -4.90 15.18
CA ALA A 159 6.92 -6.18 15.59
C ALA A 159 7.98 -7.25 15.27
N ASP A 160 8.14 -8.21 16.16
CA ASP A 160 9.26 -9.16 16.20
C ASP A 160 9.74 -9.61 14.81
N SER A 161 11.06 -9.78 14.68
CA SER A 161 11.76 -10.08 13.43
C SER A 161 11.17 -11.24 12.64
N GLU A 162 10.43 -12.15 13.27
CA GLU A 162 9.82 -13.32 12.63
C GLU A 162 8.67 -12.98 11.65
N GLU A 163 7.79 -12.02 11.96
CA GLU A 163 6.70 -11.61 11.05
C GLU A 163 7.22 -10.77 9.89
N LEU A 164 8.21 -9.90 10.15
CA LEU A 164 8.93 -9.20 9.09
C LEU A 164 9.74 -10.17 8.21
N GLU A 165 10.39 -11.18 8.78
CA GLU A 165 11.09 -12.22 8.01
C GLU A 165 10.11 -13.07 7.19
N ALA A 166 8.87 -13.27 7.64
CA ALA A 166 7.85 -13.95 6.86
C ALA A 166 7.42 -13.10 5.64
N ILE A 167 7.22 -11.79 5.81
CA ILE A 167 6.96 -10.88 4.67
C ILE A 167 8.18 -10.79 3.75
N ASP A 168 9.40 -10.70 4.32
CA ASP A 168 10.64 -10.66 3.55
C ASP A 168 10.85 -11.96 2.79
N GLY A 169 10.53 -13.10 3.39
CA GLY A 169 10.58 -14.42 2.76
C GLY A 169 9.59 -14.54 1.60
N LEU A 170 8.43 -13.90 1.72
CA LEU A 170 7.46 -13.77 0.62
C LEU A 170 7.90 -12.74 -0.44
N ALA A 171 8.64 -11.69 -0.05
CA ALA A 171 9.15 -10.65 -0.93
C ALA A 171 10.50 -11.00 -1.60
N ARG A 172 11.24 -11.98 -1.07
CA ARG A 172 12.53 -12.47 -1.58
C ARG A 172 12.31 -13.32 -2.84
N GLN A 173 12.15 -12.62 -3.95
CA GLN A 173 12.42 -13.13 -5.29
C GLN A 173 13.82 -12.64 -5.74
N PRO A 174 14.55 -13.42 -6.57
CA PRO A 174 15.93 -13.11 -6.91
C PRO A 174 16.04 -11.73 -7.56
N GLU A 175 17.02 -10.97 -7.09
CA GLU A 175 17.33 -9.60 -7.44
C GLU A 175 17.47 -9.40 -8.96
N TYR A 176 16.37 -9.09 -9.65
CA TYR A 176 16.35 -8.64 -11.03
C TYR A 176 15.79 -7.22 -11.10
N ARG A 177 16.68 -6.23 -10.93
CA ARG A 177 16.39 -4.83 -11.23
C ARG A 177 16.35 -4.63 -12.76
N LEU A 178 15.17 -4.69 -13.35
CA LEU A 178 14.90 -4.12 -14.68
C LEU A 178 13.67 -3.22 -14.58
N SER A 179 13.94 -1.91 -14.62
CA SER A 179 13.03 -0.74 -14.58
C SER A 179 11.51 -1.04 -14.68
N PHE A 180 10.85 -0.92 -13.52
CA PHE A 180 9.41 -1.11 -13.27
C PHE A 180 8.49 -0.11 -13.98
N ALA A 181 8.98 1.04 -14.42
CA ALA A 181 8.14 2.11 -14.93
C ALA A 181 7.28 1.73 -16.15
N LEU A 182 7.78 0.85 -17.03
CA LEU A 182 7.03 0.42 -18.22
C LEU A 182 5.94 -0.59 -17.88
N VAL A 183 6.21 -1.48 -16.92
CA VAL A 183 5.28 -2.51 -16.44
C VAL A 183 4.18 -1.85 -15.60
N GLU A 184 4.55 -0.97 -14.67
CA GLU A 184 3.61 -0.18 -13.87
C GLU A 184 2.70 0.69 -14.76
N TRP A 185 3.24 1.29 -15.82
CA TRP A 185 2.42 2.03 -16.79
C TRP A 185 1.42 1.13 -17.52
N LEU A 186 1.83 -0.09 -17.90
CA LEU A 186 0.97 -1.05 -18.57
C LEU A 186 -0.14 -1.57 -17.63
N GLU A 187 0.20 -1.85 -16.38
CA GLU A 187 -0.75 -2.27 -15.34
C GLU A 187 -1.79 -1.19 -15.06
N ARG A 188 -1.38 0.09 -14.98
CA ARG A 188 -2.32 1.21 -14.84
C ARG A 188 -3.32 1.28 -15.99
N LEU A 189 -2.87 1.01 -17.22
CA LEU A 189 -3.75 0.99 -18.39
C LEU A 189 -4.71 -0.21 -18.38
N LEU A 190 -4.21 -1.40 -18.03
CA LEU A 190 -5.04 -2.61 -17.95
C LEU A 190 -6.06 -2.51 -16.81
N ALA A 191 -5.68 -1.94 -15.68
CA ALA A 191 -6.58 -1.69 -14.55
C ALA A 191 -7.68 -0.68 -14.91
N ALA A 192 -7.35 0.40 -15.63
CA ALA A 192 -8.33 1.36 -16.11
C ALA A 192 -9.34 0.74 -17.11
N ALA A 193 -8.91 -0.26 -17.89
CA ALA A 193 -9.78 -0.97 -18.82
C ALA A 193 -10.75 -1.97 -18.13
N LYS A 194 -10.47 -2.38 -16.88
CA LYS A 194 -11.30 -3.34 -16.13
C LYS A 194 -12.46 -2.68 -15.36
N GLN A 195 -12.48 -1.34 -15.29
CA GLN A 195 -13.54 -0.55 -14.64
C GLN A 195 -14.58 0.01 -15.63
N GLN A 196 -14.63 -0.48 -16.87
CA GLN A 196 -15.60 -0.11 -17.90
C GLN A 196 -16.44 -1.32 -18.32
#